data_AF-A0A429V897-F1
#
_entry.id   AF-A0A429V897-F1
#
_cell.length_a   1.000
_cell.length_b   1.000
_cell.length_c   1.000
_cell.angle_alpha   90.00
_cell.angle_beta   90.00
_cell.angle_gamma   90.00
#
_symmetry.space_group_name_H-M   'P 1'
#
loop_
_entity.id
_entity.type
_entity.pdbx_description
1 polymer ?
#
loop_
_entity_poly.entity_id
_entity_poly.type
_entity_poly.pdbx_seq_one_letter_code
_entity_poly.pdbx_strand_id
1 'polypeptide(L)'
;MAAAQRALRKGRVETVARWKHKNEGTPETHEHASHRRQGALARLFQSGGIDAEQLGSAMEIAAVAERIGGEVAVKTASLETRVDVTHMGDGAFYERLGQVRREMAYTRWRGALQRSGCQVAAVLDMIIGEPLGITAAAKRYRIHHRTARTMLITALDLWPIMLREICREVDQRELTRAHQRLAG
;
A
#
# COMPACT_ATOMS: atom_id res chain seq x y z
N MET A 1 -8.00 34.86 13.83
CA MET A 1 -6.89 34.09 14.43
C MET A 1 -7.31 32.76 15.07
N ALA A 2 -8.41 32.68 15.85
CA ALA A 2 -8.82 31.43 16.51
C ALA A 2 -9.41 30.32 15.60
N ALA A 3 -10.06 30.70 14.48
CA ALA A 3 -10.65 29.74 13.54
C ALA A 3 -9.61 28.97 12.72
N ALA A 4 -8.50 29.61 12.33
CA ALA A 4 -7.41 28.99 11.58
C ALA A 4 -6.68 27.91 12.40
N GLN A 5 -6.48 28.13 13.70
CA GLN A 5 -5.88 27.12 14.59
C GLN A 5 -6.80 25.91 14.83
N ARG A 6 -8.13 26.11 14.86
CA ARG A 6 -9.10 25.01 14.96
C ARG A 6 -9.16 24.18 13.68
N ALA A 7 -9.11 24.82 12.51
CA ALA A 7 -9.05 24.12 11.22
C ALA A 7 -7.77 23.29 11.08
N LEU A 8 -6.61 23.83 11.48
CA LEU A 8 -5.34 23.11 11.49
C LEU A 8 -5.35 21.90 12.45
N ARG A 9 -5.93 22.04 13.65
CA ARG A 9 -6.09 20.91 14.58
C ARG A 9 -7.03 19.84 14.03
N LYS A 10 -8.13 20.24 13.39
CA LYS A 10 -9.09 19.30 12.80
C LYS A 10 -8.48 18.51 11.64
N GLY A 11 -7.75 19.20 10.75
CA GLY A 11 -7.01 18.55 9.66
C GLY A 11 -6.00 17.52 10.18
N ARG A 12 -5.20 17.89 11.19
CA ARG A 12 -4.23 16.96 11.80
C ARG A 12 -4.89 15.74 12.44
N VAL A 13 -6.04 15.90 13.09
CA VAL A 13 -6.79 14.77 13.69
C VAL A 13 -7.37 13.85 12.61
N GLU A 14 -7.87 14.39 11.50
CA GLU A 14 -8.36 13.60 10.37
C GLU A 14 -7.24 12.83 9.68
N THR A 15 -6.08 13.45 9.50
CA THR A 15 -4.86 12.80 8.98
C THR A 15 -4.39 11.69 9.91
N VAL A 16 -4.27 11.97 11.22
CA VAL A 16 -3.87 10.97 12.21
C VAL A 16 -4.89 9.83 12.28
N ALA A 17 -6.20 10.10 12.24
CA ALA A 17 -7.24 9.08 12.22
C ALA A 17 -7.16 8.21 10.95
N ARG A 18 -6.94 8.85 9.78
CA ARG A 18 -6.80 8.18 8.48
C ARG A 18 -5.60 7.25 8.45
N TRP A 19 -4.52 7.57 9.15
CA TRP A 19 -3.31 6.74 9.21
C TRP A 19 -3.16 5.99 10.54
N LYS A 20 -4.15 6.04 11.44
CA LYS A 20 -4.08 5.46 12.79
C LYS A 20 -3.90 3.94 12.80
N HIS A 21 -4.35 3.27 11.74
CA HIS A 21 -4.20 1.83 11.55
C HIS A 21 -2.83 1.45 10.96
N LYS A 22 -1.98 2.44 10.68
CA LYS A 22 -0.69 2.30 10.01
C LYS A 22 0.42 2.65 11.01
N ASN A 23 0.90 1.63 11.71
CA ASN A 23 1.90 1.75 12.78
C ASN A 23 3.33 2.05 12.30
N GLU A 24 3.53 2.46 11.03
CA GLU A 24 4.87 2.58 10.44
C GLU A 24 4.98 3.83 9.57
N GLY A 25 5.83 4.77 9.98
CA GLY A 25 6.00 6.09 9.37
C GLY A 25 5.04 7.14 9.93
N THR A 26 5.51 8.40 10.02
CA THR A 26 4.67 9.50 10.52
C THR A 26 3.49 9.78 9.58
N PRO A 27 2.29 10.08 10.08
CA PRO A 27 1.12 10.45 9.27
C PRO A 27 1.42 11.53 8.23
N GLU A 28 2.31 12.45 8.57
CA GLU A 28 2.82 13.53 7.73
C GLU A 28 3.63 13.00 6.52
N THR A 29 4.38 11.91 6.67
CA THR A 29 5.12 11.26 5.57
C THR A 29 4.17 10.53 4.62
N HIS A 30 3.14 9.87 5.16
CA HIS A 30 2.09 9.24 4.36
C HIS A 30 1.25 10.27 3.60
N GLU A 31 0.96 11.41 4.24
CA GLU A 31 0.21 12.52 3.65
C GLU A 31 1.02 13.25 2.57
N HIS A 32 2.30 13.56 2.81
CA HIS A 32 3.14 14.21 1.80
C HIS A 32 3.38 13.34 0.56
N ALA A 33 3.53 12.03 0.75
CA ALA A 33 3.64 11.07 -0.34
C ALA A 33 2.27 10.78 -1.00
N SER A 34 1.15 11.01 -0.30
CA SER A 34 -0.22 10.99 -0.82
C SER A 34 -0.44 12.06 -1.88
N HIS A 35 -0.08 13.30 -1.55
CA HIS A 35 -0.41 14.48 -2.35
C HIS A 35 0.30 14.52 -3.71
N ARG A 36 1.48 13.89 -3.84
CA ARG A 36 2.26 13.89 -5.10
C ARG A 36 1.75 12.92 -6.16
N ARG A 37 0.94 11.90 -5.81
CA ARG A 37 0.60 10.76 -6.70
C ARG A 37 -0.87 10.75 -7.16
N GLN A 38 -1.58 11.85 -6.95
CA GLN A 38 -3.03 11.84 -6.82
C GLN A 38 -3.82 12.31 -8.05
N GLY A 39 -3.18 12.67 -9.15
CA GLY A 39 -3.86 13.33 -10.27
C GLY A 39 -5.14 12.61 -10.74
N ALA A 40 -5.05 11.34 -11.11
CA ALA A 40 -6.22 10.57 -11.57
C ALA A 40 -7.06 9.97 -10.43
N LEU A 41 -6.42 9.38 -9.42
CA LEU A 41 -7.14 8.72 -8.32
C LEU A 41 -7.88 9.71 -7.41
N ALA A 42 -7.31 10.88 -7.12
CA ALA A 42 -8.02 11.90 -6.33
C ALA A 42 -9.19 12.50 -7.10
N ARG A 43 -9.06 12.69 -8.43
CA ARG A 43 -10.21 13.08 -9.26
C ARG A 43 -11.32 12.02 -9.23
N LEU A 44 -10.94 10.73 -9.28
CA LEU A 44 -11.90 9.63 -9.20
C LEU A 44 -12.59 9.57 -7.84
N PHE A 45 -11.87 9.84 -6.75
CA PHE A 45 -12.45 9.96 -5.40
C PHE A 45 -13.40 11.17 -5.30
N GLN A 46 -12.96 12.34 -5.77
CA GLN A 46 -13.78 13.57 -5.77
C GLN A 46 -15.07 13.41 -6.57
N SER A 47 -15.04 12.63 -7.66
CA SER A 47 -16.23 12.33 -8.46
C SER A 47 -17.10 11.20 -7.89
N GLY A 48 -16.74 10.61 -6.73
CA GLY A 48 -17.44 9.45 -6.13
C GLY A 48 -17.26 8.13 -6.90
N GLY A 49 -16.22 8.04 -7.73
CA GLY A 49 -15.91 6.85 -8.52
C GLY A 49 -15.24 5.74 -7.72
N ILE A 50 -14.58 6.11 -6.62
CA ILE A 50 -14.02 5.26 -5.55
C ILE A 50 -14.28 5.94 -4.19
N ASP A 51 -14.32 5.16 -3.11
CA ASP A 51 -14.48 5.67 -1.75
C ASP A 51 -13.13 5.92 -1.04
N ALA A 52 -13.20 6.34 0.23
CA ALA A 52 -12.03 6.69 1.02
C ALA A 52 -11.19 5.46 1.41
N GLU A 53 -11.81 4.29 1.59
CA GLU A 53 -11.11 3.04 1.90
C GLU A 53 -10.33 2.56 0.67
N GLN A 54 -10.98 2.58 -0.50
CA GLN A 54 -10.37 2.27 -1.79
C GLN A 54 -9.22 3.21 -2.14
N LEU A 55 -9.36 4.52 -1.87
CA LEU A 55 -8.27 5.47 -2.03
C LEU A 55 -7.10 5.15 -1.08
N GLY A 56 -7.38 4.78 0.17
CA GLY A 56 -6.39 4.32 1.13
C GLY A 56 -5.63 3.09 0.63
N SER A 57 -6.36 2.07 0.17
CA SER A 57 -5.79 0.87 -0.46
C SER A 57 -4.86 1.19 -1.62
N ALA A 58 -5.28 2.09 -2.52
CA ALA A 58 -4.49 2.50 -3.67
C ALA A 58 -3.14 3.09 -3.25
N MET A 59 -3.15 3.95 -2.23
CA MET A 59 -1.93 4.57 -1.71
C MET A 59 -1.00 3.56 -1.04
N GLU A 60 -1.54 2.58 -0.31
CA GLU A 60 -0.71 1.54 0.31
C GLU A 60 -0.06 0.64 -0.75
N ILE A 61 -0.84 0.21 -1.75
CA ILE A 61 -0.33 -0.58 -2.87
C ILE A 61 0.80 0.18 -3.58
N ALA A 62 0.60 1.47 -3.88
CA ALA A 62 1.61 2.29 -4.54
C ALA A 62 2.90 2.38 -3.71
N ALA A 63 2.79 2.64 -2.40
CA ALA A 63 3.94 2.74 -1.51
C ALA A 63 4.73 1.43 -1.42
N VAL A 64 4.05 0.28 -1.35
CA VAL A 64 4.70 -1.04 -1.31
C VAL A 64 5.39 -1.35 -2.65
N ALA A 65 4.71 -1.09 -3.76
CA ALA A 65 5.24 -1.39 -5.09
C ALA A 65 6.47 -0.53 -5.44
N GLU A 66 6.45 0.76 -5.11
CA GLU A 66 7.62 1.63 -5.26
C GLU A 66 8.79 1.18 -4.41
N ARG A 67 8.53 0.75 -3.17
CA ARG A 67 9.59 0.24 -2.29
C ARG A 67 10.23 -1.01 -2.88
N ILE A 68 9.43 -1.99 -3.30
CA ILE A 68 9.94 -3.21 -3.93
C ILE A 68 10.74 -2.86 -5.20
N GLY A 69 10.24 -1.94 -6.03
CA GLY A 69 10.97 -1.46 -7.21
C GLY A 69 12.29 -0.79 -6.85
N GLY A 70 12.31 0.04 -5.80
CA GLY A 70 13.52 0.70 -5.28
C GLY A 70 14.53 -0.29 -4.69
N GLU A 71 14.09 -1.29 -3.92
CA GLU A 71 14.96 -2.33 -3.38
C GLU A 71 15.58 -3.21 -4.48
N VAL A 72 14.81 -3.53 -5.52
CA VAL A 72 15.34 -4.25 -6.69
C VAL A 72 16.38 -3.38 -7.40
N ALA A 73 16.10 -2.08 -7.61
CA ALA A 73 17.05 -1.16 -8.22
C ALA A 73 18.34 -0.99 -7.39
N VAL A 74 18.23 -0.90 -6.06
CA VAL A 74 19.39 -0.87 -5.15
C VAL A 74 20.13 -2.20 -5.20
N LYS A 75 19.47 -3.37 -5.15
CA LYS A 75 20.14 -4.67 -5.24
C LYS A 75 20.86 -4.87 -6.58
N THR A 76 20.32 -4.38 -7.68
CA THR A 76 21.03 -4.40 -8.97
C THR A 76 22.21 -3.44 -9.01
N ALA A 77 22.17 -2.35 -8.22
CA ALA A 77 23.28 -1.40 -8.07
C ALA A 77 24.29 -1.79 -6.97
N SER A 78 23.90 -2.62 -5.98
CA SER A 78 24.64 -2.94 -4.75
C SER A 78 25.21 -4.36 -4.70
N LEU A 79 25.34 -5.05 -5.84
CA LEU A 79 26.15 -6.28 -5.92
C LEU A 79 27.64 -6.06 -5.56
N GLU A 80 28.08 -4.80 -5.36
CA GLU A 80 29.45 -4.46 -4.96
C GLU A 80 29.63 -3.97 -3.50
N THR A 81 28.62 -3.97 -2.62
CA THR A 81 28.84 -3.42 -1.27
C THR A 81 28.25 -4.26 -0.14
N ARG A 82 29.16 -4.83 0.67
CA ARG A 82 28.90 -5.62 1.88
C ARG A 82 28.03 -4.85 2.87
N VAL A 83 27.05 -5.53 3.46
CA VAL A 83 26.19 -4.98 4.53
C VAL A 83 26.51 -5.67 5.85
N ASP A 84 27.08 -4.90 6.78
CA ASP A 84 27.15 -5.23 8.20
C ASP A 84 25.78 -5.04 8.85
N VAL A 85 25.33 -6.02 9.64
CA VAL A 85 24.03 -5.98 10.32
C VAL A 85 24.24 -5.65 11.79
N THR A 86 23.93 -4.42 12.18
CA THR A 86 23.88 -3.99 13.59
C THR A 86 22.49 -4.27 14.19
N HIS A 87 22.47 -4.69 15.45
CA HIS A 87 21.29 -5.09 16.23
C HIS A 87 20.37 -3.88 16.48
N MET A 88 19.06 -4.01 16.21
CA MET A 88 18.10 -2.91 16.20
C MET A 88 16.92 -3.22 17.14
N GLY A 89 16.54 -2.27 18.01
CA GLY A 89 15.56 -2.44 19.08
C GLY A 89 14.09 -2.58 18.64
N ASP A 90 13.20 -2.81 19.62
CA ASP A 90 11.81 -3.28 19.42
C ASP A 90 10.96 -2.44 18.46
N GLY A 91 11.09 -1.11 18.45
CA GLY A 91 10.33 -0.24 17.52
C GLY A 91 10.66 -0.51 16.05
N ALA A 92 11.94 -0.67 15.73
CA ALA A 92 12.37 -0.99 14.38
C ALA A 92 12.05 -2.43 13.97
N PHE A 93 11.93 -3.34 14.94
CA PHE A 93 11.45 -4.69 14.69
C PHE A 93 9.99 -4.68 14.23
N TYR A 94 9.09 -3.97 14.93
CA TYR A 94 7.68 -3.87 14.52
C TYR A 94 7.52 -3.17 13.16
N GLU A 95 8.31 -2.12 12.89
CA GLU A 95 8.32 -1.46 11.59
C GLU A 95 8.79 -2.38 10.45
N ARG A 96 9.81 -3.21 10.68
CA ARG A 96 10.22 -4.22 9.70
C ARG A 96 9.15 -5.30 9.52
N LEU A 97 8.47 -5.68 10.59
CA LEU A 97 7.48 -6.75 10.57
C LEU A 97 6.23 -6.37 9.76
N GLY A 98 5.64 -5.19 9.97
CA GLY A 98 4.51 -4.80 9.15
C GLY A 98 4.90 -4.41 7.72
N GLN A 99 6.15 -4.00 7.47
CA GLN A 99 6.68 -3.95 6.10
C GLN A 99 6.62 -5.33 5.44
N VAL A 100 7.18 -6.36 6.07
CA VAL A 100 7.17 -7.74 5.55
C VAL A 100 5.73 -8.21 5.31
N ARG A 101 4.80 -7.93 6.23
CA ARG A 101 3.38 -8.26 6.05
C ARG A 101 2.79 -7.60 4.81
N ARG A 102 3.09 -6.32 4.55
CA ARG A 102 2.60 -5.61 3.35
C ARG A 102 3.22 -6.14 2.05
N GLU A 103 4.50 -6.51 2.05
CA GLU A 103 5.15 -7.12 0.87
C GLU A 103 4.58 -8.51 0.54
N MET A 104 4.35 -9.33 1.57
CA MET A 104 3.67 -10.62 1.44
C MET A 104 2.24 -10.44 0.92
N ALA A 105 1.49 -9.48 1.47
CA ALA A 105 0.15 -9.14 1.02
C ALA A 105 0.14 -8.69 -0.44
N TYR A 106 1.08 -7.84 -0.85
CA TYR A 106 1.23 -7.39 -2.24
C TYR A 106 1.52 -8.54 -3.20
N THR A 107 2.41 -9.46 -2.82
CA THR A 107 2.70 -10.65 -3.63
C THR A 107 1.45 -11.53 -3.80
N ARG A 108 0.72 -11.80 -2.71
CA ARG A 108 -0.50 -12.61 -2.73
C ARG A 108 -1.63 -11.93 -3.49
N TRP A 109 -1.79 -10.62 -3.31
CA TRP A 109 -2.77 -9.78 -4.01
C TRP A 109 -2.54 -9.79 -5.53
N ARG A 110 -1.29 -9.60 -6.01
CA ARG A 110 -0.97 -9.72 -7.45
C ARG A 110 -1.32 -11.10 -8.00
N GLY A 111 -0.96 -12.15 -7.26
CA GLY A 111 -1.27 -13.53 -7.66
C GLY A 111 -2.79 -13.80 -7.71
N ALA A 112 -3.55 -13.24 -6.77
CA ALA A 112 -5.01 -13.36 -6.75
C ALA A 112 -5.66 -12.63 -7.94
N LEU A 113 -5.22 -11.40 -8.24
CA LEU A 113 -5.69 -10.66 -9.42
C LEU A 113 -5.43 -11.43 -10.72
N GLN A 114 -4.24 -12.00 -10.87
CA GLN A 114 -3.90 -12.80 -12.05
C GLN A 114 -4.82 -14.02 -12.18
N ARG A 115 -5.13 -14.72 -11.07
CA ARG A 115 -6.06 -15.87 -11.07
C ARG A 115 -7.50 -15.47 -11.41
N SER A 116 -7.91 -14.25 -11.04
CA SER A 116 -9.22 -13.69 -11.39
C SER A 116 -9.29 -13.18 -12.84
N GLY A 117 -8.25 -13.38 -13.65
CA GLY A 117 -8.20 -12.91 -15.04
C GLY A 117 -7.98 -11.40 -15.18
N CYS A 118 -7.65 -10.70 -14.09
CA CYS A 118 -7.32 -9.27 -14.16
C CYS A 118 -5.95 -9.07 -14.80
N GLN A 119 -5.84 -8.10 -15.69
CA GLN A 119 -4.55 -7.70 -16.24
C GLN A 119 -3.82 -6.84 -15.21
N VAL A 120 -2.97 -7.47 -14.39
CA VAL A 120 -2.28 -6.81 -13.27
C VAL A 120 -1.55 -5.54 -13.71
N ALA A 121 -0.89 -5.55 -14.87
CA ALA A 121 -0.21 -4.38 -15.42
C ALA A 121 -1.17 -3.18 -15.62
N ALA A 122 -2.40 -3.41 -16.08
CA ALA A 122 -3.40 -2.36 -16.24
C ALA A 122 -3.82 -1.76 -14.91
N VAL A 123 -4.00 -2.61 -13.89
CA VAL A 123 -4.31 -2.18 -12.52
C VAL A 123 -3.16 -1.35 -11.94
N LEU A 124 -1.92 -1.83 -12.10
CA LEU A 124 -0.73 -1.13 -11.59
C LEU A 124 -0.53 0.23 -12.25
N ASP A 125 -0.72 0.33 -13.57
CA ASP A 125 -0.65 1.62 -14.29
C ASP A 125 -1.74 2.61 -13.84
N MET A 126 -2.86 2.13 -13.27
CA MET A 126 -3.91 2.98 -12.70
C MET A 126 -3.68 3.35 -11.23
N ILE A 127 -2.64 2.81 -10.58
CA ILE A 127 -2.37 3.00 -9.15
C ILE A 127 -0.99 3.62 -8.87
N ILE A 128 0.04 3.21 -9.59
CA ILE A 128 1.45 3.50 -9.30
C ILE A 128 1.96 4.66 -10.15
N GLY A 129 2.88 5.46 -9.59
CA GLY A 129 3.61 6.50 -10.33
C GLY A 129 2.72 7.70 -10.64
N GLU A 130 2.62 8.07 -11.91
CA GLU A 130 1.60 8.99 -12.42
C GLU A 130 0.40 8.16 -12.90
N PRO A 131 -0.66 7.99 -12.07
CA PRO A 131 -1.66 6.98 -12.34
C PRO A 131 -2.47 7.33 -13.57
N LEU A 132 -2.60 6.38 -14.49
CA LEU A 132 -3.46 6.53 -15.66
C LEU A 132 -4.93 6.60 -15.23
N GLY A 133 -5.66 7.55 -15.81
CA GLY A 133 -7.13 7.50 -15.73
C GLY A 133 -7.69 6.27 -16.43
N ILE A 134 -8.87 5.80 -16.01
CA ILE A 134 -9.56 4.62 -16.54
C ILE A 134 -9.61 4.62 -18.08
N THR A 135 -9.88 5.78 -18.69
CA THR A 135 -9.93 5.94 -20.16
C THR A 135 -8.58 5.68 -20.82
N ALA A 136 -7.50 6.22 -20.25
CA ALA A 136 -6.15 6.03 -20.79
C ALA A 136 -5.68 4.59 -20.63
N ALA A 137 -5.95 3.98 -19.46
CA ALA A 137 -5.66 2.56 -19.21
C ALA A 137 -6.44 1.64 -20.16
N ALA A 138 -7.75 1.87 -20.33
CA ALA A 138 -8.59 1.13 -21.26
C ALA A 138 -8.03 1.13 -22.69
N LYS A 139 -7.60 2.29 -23.18
CA LYS A 139 -6.97 2.42 -24.51
C LYS A 139 -5.62 1.69 -24.58
N ARG A 140 -4.74 1.88 -23.59
CA ARG A 140 -3.39 1.29 -23.54
C ARG A 140 -3.44 -0.24 -23.54
N TYR A 141 -4.37 -0.80 -22.75
CA TYR A 141 -4.50 -2.24 -22.55
C TYR A 141 -5.55 -2.88 -23.47
N ARG A 142 -6.20 -2.11 -24.35
CA ARG A 142 -7.24 -2.57 -25.29
C ARG A 142 -8.41 -3.28 -24.59
N ILE A 143 -8.83 -2.75 -23.44
CA ILE A 143 -9.96 -3.24 -22.67
C ILE A 143 -11.09 -2.20 -22.63
N HIS A 144 -12.33 -2.63 -22.42
CA HIS A 144 -13.45 -1.70 -22.26
C HIS A 144 -13.30 -0.84 -20.99
N HIS A 145 -13.78 0.41 -21.04
CA HIS A 145 -13.77 1.32 -19.88
C HIS A 145 -14.43 0.71 -18.63
N ARG A 146 -15.57 0.02 -18.82
CA ARG A 146 -16.26 -0.68 -17.73
C ARG A 146 -15.37 -1.76 -17.12
N THR A 147 -14.68 -2.53 -17.95
CA THR A 147 -13.75 -3.58 -17.51
C THR A 147 -12.57 -2.99 -16.75
N ALA A 148 -11.95 -1.92 -17.25
CA ALA A 148 -10.85 -1.23 -16.56
C ALA A 148 -11.30 -0.71 -15.18
N ARG A 149 -12.50 -0.10 -15.12
CA ARG A 149 -13.08 0.36 -13.85
C ARG A 149 -13.33 -0.80 -12.88
N THR A 150 -13.95 -1.88 -13.35
CA THR A 150 -14.20 -3.07 -12.52
C THR A 150 -12.90 -3.67 -12.01
N MET A 151 -11.88 -3.82 -12.87
CA MET A 151 -10.56 -4.31 -12.45
C MET A 151 -9.94 -3.44 -11.36
N LEU A 152 -10.01 -2.11 -11.51
CA LEU A 152 -9.51 -1.19 -10.51
C LEU A 152 -10.25 -1.37 -9.18
N ILE A 153 -11.59 -1.31 -9.18
CA ILE A 153 -12.40 -1.45 -7.95
C ILE A 153 -12.14 -2.79 -7.27
N THR A 154 -12.23 -3.90 -8.02
CA THR A 154 -11.96 -5.24 -7.50
C THR A 154 -10.56 -5.32 -6.88
N ALA A 155 -9.56 -4.69 -7.50
CA ALA A 155 -8.22 -4.68 -6.96
C ALA A 155 -8.08 -3.88 -5.67
N LEU A 156 -8.74 -2.73 -5.56
CA LEU A 156 -8.73 -1.90 -4.36
C LEU A 156 -9.47 -2.56 -3.20
N ASP A 157 -10.59 -3.24 -3.47
CA ASP A 157 -11.39 -3.97 -2.48
C ASP A 157 -10.67 -5.24 -1.98
N LEU A 158 -9.87 -5.88 -2.85
CA LEU A 158 -9.14 -7.09 -2.51
C LEU A 158 -7.95 -6.83 -1.56
N TRP A 159 -7.36 -5.64 -1.62
CA TRP A 159 -6.21 -5.28 -0.81
C TRP A 159 -6.41 -5.46 0.71
N PRO A 160 -7.42 -4.85 1.35
CA PRO A 160 -7.61 -4.95 2.80
C PRO A 160 -7.94 -6.38 3.25
N ILE A 161 -8.54 -7.19 2.38
CA ILE A 161 -8.80 -8.62 2.63
C ILE A 161 -7.46 -9.36 2.72
N MET A 162 -6.61 -9.21 1.70
CA MET A 162 -5.30 -9.86 1.63
C MET A 162 -4.38 -9.44 2.77
N LEU A 163 -4.33 -8.14 3.09
CA LEU A 163 -3.51 -7.63 4.19
C LEU A 163 -3.95 -8.22 5.53
N ARG A 164 -5.26 -8.30 5.77
CA ARG A 164 -5.82 -8.88 7.00
C ARG A 164 -5.53 -10.38 7.12
N GLU A 165 -5.62 -11.13 6.02
CA GLU A 165 -5.25 -12.54 6.00
C GLU A 165 -3.77 -12.75 6.36
N ILE A 166 -2.87 -11.96 5.76
CA ILE A 166 -1.43 -12.07 6.04
C ILE A 166 -1.11 -11.67 7.48
N CYS A 167 -1.71 -10.60 8.01
CA CYS A 167 -1.51 -10.24 9.42
C CYS A 167 -1.85 -11.41 10.35
N ARG A 168 -3.02 -12.03 10.16
CA ARG A 168 -3.45 -13.21 10.94
C ARG A 168 -2.49 -14.39 10.80
N GLU A 169 -2.02 -14.67 9.59
CA GLU A 169 -1.10 -15.77 9.32
C GLU A 169 0.27 -15.55 9.99
N VAL A 170 0.81 -14.34 9.90
CA VAL A 170 2.11 -13.99 10.51
C VAL A 170 2.00 -13.99 12.04
N ASP A 171 0.95 -13.40 12.61
CA ASP A 171 0.68 -13.43 14.05
C ASP A 171 0.64 -14.88 14.58
N GLN A 172 -0.03 -15.79 13.87
CA GLN A 172 -0.12 -17.20 14.25
C GLN A 172 1.23 -17.92 14.21
N ARG A 173 2.07 -17.63 13.20
CA ARG A 173 3.42 -18.20 13.09
C ARG A 173 4.33 -17.68 14.20
N GLU A 174 4.22 -16.41 14.55
CA GLU A 174 4.98 -15.80 15.65
C GLU A 174 4.57 -16.41 17.00
N LEU A 175 3.27 -16.57 17.26
CA LEU A 175 2.77 -17.25 18.47
C LEU A 175 3.29 -18.68 18.58
N THR A 176 3.32 -19.43 17.47
CA THR A 176 3.81 -20.81 17.45
C THR A 176 5.31 -20.88 17.76
N ARG A 177 6.11 -19.97 17.19
CA ARG A 177 7.55 -19.86 17.50
C ARG A 177 7.79 -19.47 18.96
N ALA A 178 6.95 -18.61 19.54
CA ALA A 178 7.02 -18.25 20.95
C ALA A 178 6.74 -19.45 21.87
N HIS A 179 5.70 -20.23 21.58
CA HIS A 179 5.39 -21.45 22.34
C HIS A 179 6.52 -22.50 22.25
N GLN A 180 7.15 -22.65 21.07
CA GLN A 180 8.28 -23.57 20.90
C GLN A 180 9.53 -23.18 21.71
N ARG A 181 9.74 -21.88 21.97
CA ARG A 181 10.86 -21.39 22.81
C ARG A 181 10.61 -21.50 24.30
N LEU A 182 9.36 -21.62 24.74
CA LEU A 182 8.99 -21.80 26.14
C LEU A 182 8.90 -23.28 26.53
N ALA A 183 8.75 -24.17 25.54
CA ALA A 183 8.63 -25.61 25.71
C ALA A 183 9.95 -26.38 25.50
N GLY A 184 11.06 -25.69 25.20
CA GLY A 184 12.41 -26.24 25.10
C GLY A 184 13.36 -25.52 26.02
#